data_AF-A0A1H8TBD6-F1
#
_entry.id   AF-A0A1H8TBD6-F1
#
_cell.length_a   1.000
_cell.length_b   1.000
_cell.length_c   1.000
_cell.angle_alpha   90.00
_cell.angle_beta   90.00
_cell.angle_gamma   90.00
#
_symmetry.space_group_name_H-M   'P 1'
#
loop_
_entity.id
_entity.type
_entity.pdbx_description
1 polymer ?
#
loop_
_entity_poly.entity_id
_entity_poly.type
_entity_poly.pdbx_seq_one_letter_code
_entity_poly.pdbx_strand_id
1 'polypeptide(L)'
;MTDRELLNRVLELFKLCDSNSALLNNLLKNEFLHPSFEQRSILNQVDFEFILTDKAKKNEGLVEYYLDSPDGCPYRAEVIFDGKWYLKSFLFLCQGCFGNYEECNVCGGSGWGVL
;
A
#
# COMPACT_ATOMS: atom_id res chain seq x y z
N MET A 1 -6.92 -2.64 -18.11
CA MET A 1 -6.17 -1.92 -17.07
C MET A 1 -4.97 -2.76 -16.69
N THR A 2 -3.78 -2.17 -16.62
CA THR A 2 -2.54 -2.81 -16.16
C THR A 2 -2.38 -2.71 -14.64
N ASP A 3 -1.42 -3.44 -14.07
CA ASP A 3 -1.00 -3.34 -12.67
C ASP A 3 -0.63 -1.91 -12.28
N ARG A 4 0.12 -1.22 -13.16
CA ARG A 4 0.58 0.15 -12.92
C ARG A 4 -0.56 1.17 -13.03
N GLU A 5 -1.44 1.00 -14.01
CA GLU A 5 -2.62 1.88 -14.16
C GLU A 5 -3.54 1.79 -12.95
N LEU A 6 -3.74 0.58 -12.39
CA LEU A 6 -4.50 0.39 -11.17
C LEU A 6 -3.83 1.12 -10.00
N LEU A 7 -2.54 0.90 -9.78
CA LEU A 7 -1.81 1.54 -8.68
C LEU A 7 -1.93 3.07 -8.76
N ASN A 8 -1.69 3.66 -9.93
CA ASN A 8 -1.79 5.10 -10.11
C ASN A 8 -3.19 5.64 -9.75
N ARG A 9 -4.25 4.94 -10.17
CA ARG A 9 -5.64 5.32 -9.81
C ARG A 9 -5.91 5.20 -8.30
N VAL A 10 -5.35 4.18 -7.64
CA VAL A 10 -5.45 4.04 -6.18
C VAL A 10 -4.76 5.21 -5.48
N LEU A 11 -3.54 5.56 -5.90
CA LEU A 11 -2.79 6.68 -5.33
C LEU A 11 -3.47 8.03 -5.57
N GLU A 12 -4.12 8.23 -6.73
CA GLU A 12 -4.96 9.40 -6.98
C GLU A 12 -6.16 9.48 -6.02
N LEU A 13 -6.82 8.34 -5.74
CA LEU A 13 -7.92 8.31 -4.76
C LEU A 13 -7.44 8.65 -3.34
N PHE A 14 -6.20 8.30 -2.99
CA PHE A 14 -5.62 8.65 -1.68
C PHE A 14 -5.47 10.17 -1.52
N LYS A 15 -5.13 10.88 -2.61
CA LYS A 15 -5.05 12.35 -2.63
C LYS A 15 -6.42 13.03 -2.61
N LEU A 16 -7.41 12.43 -3.28
CA LEU A 16 -8.73 13.06 -3.48
C LEU A 16 -9.73 12.82 -2.34
N CYS A 17 -9.55 11.77 -1.55
CA CYS A 17 -10.49 11.40 -0.50
C CYS A 17 -10.14 12.05 0.84
N ASP A 18 -11.08 12.83 1.38
CA ASP A 18 -10.97 13.52 2.66
C ASP A 18 -11.08 12.60 3.90
N SER A 19 -11.46 11.34 3.69
CA SER A 19 -11.73 10.39 4.78
C SER A 19 -11.52 8.94 4.33
N ASN A 20 -11.19 8.08 5.30
CA ASN A 20 -11.05 6.63 5.06
C ASN A 20 -12.35 6.00 4.53
N SER A 21 -13.50 6.43 5.05
CA SER A 21 -14.79 5.94 4.58
C SER A 21 -15.02 6.31 3.11
N ALA A 22 -14.72 7.54 2.70
CA ALA A 22 -14.83 7.95 1.30
C ALA A 22 -13.85 7.18 0.41
N LEU A 23 -12.61 7.00 0.86
CA LEU A 23 -11.60 6.24 0.14
C LEU A 23 -12.01 4.79 -0.07
N LEU A 24 -12.37 4.08 1.01
CA LEU A 24 -12.84 2.70 0.96
C LEU A 24 -14.08 2.55 0.07
N ASN A 25 -15.05 3.46 0.19
CA ASN A 25 -16.24 3.45 -0.65
C ASN A 25 -15.89 3.64 -2.14
N ASN A 26 -14.94 4.51 -2.47
CA ASN A 26 -14.48 4.67 -3.85
C ASN A 26 -13.73 3.44 -4.35
N LEU A 27 -12.84 2.87 -3.56
CA LEU A 27 -12.10 1.65 -3.93
C LEU A 27 -13.05 0.45 -4.15
N LEU A 28 -14.07 0.32 -3.30
CA LEU A 28 -15.12 -0.70 -3.45
C LEU A 28 -16.00 -0.44 -4.67
N LYS A 29 -16.47 0.79 -4.88
CA LYS A 29 -17.33 1.17 -6.00
C LYS A 29 -16.65 0.96 -7.36
N ASN A 30 -15.34 1.21 -7.42
CA ASN A 30 -14.54 0.95 -8.62
C ASN A 30 -14.06 -0.50 -8.73
N GLU A 31 -14.43 -1.37 -7.79
CA GLU A 31 -14.02 -2.77 -7.71
C GLU A 31 -12.50 -2.96 -7.76
N PHE A 32 -11.76 -2.07 -7.10
CA PHE A 32 -10.30 -2.10 -7.05
C PHE A 32 -9.75 -2.98 -5.94
N LEU A 33 -10.55 -3.36 -4.95
CA LEU A 33 -10.11 -4.21 -3.84
C LEU A 33 -10.30 -5.69 -4.17
N HIS A 34 -9.26 -6.48 -3.93
CA HIS A 34 -9.36 -7.93 -3.99
C HIS A 34 -10.27 -8.42 -2.84
N PRO A 35 -11.03 -9.54 -2.98
CA PRO A 35 -11.81 -10.11 -1.87
C PRO A 35 -10.98 -10.43 -0.62
N SER A 36 -9.68 -10.70 -0.78
CA SER A 36 -8.73 -10.92 0.32
C SER A 36 -8.02 -9.65 0.79
N PHE A 37 -8.53 -8.46 0.46
CA PHE A 37 -7.88 -7.20 0.75
C PHE A 37 -7.75 -6.97 2.27
N GLU A 38 -6.54 -6.65 2.72
CA GLU A 38 -6.24 -6.41 4.13
C GLU A 38 -6.61 -4.97 4.53
N GLN A 39 -7.85 -4.79 5.00
CA GLN A 39 -8.41 -3.47 5.36
C GLN A 39 -7.58 -2.67 6.40
N ARG A 40 -6.82 -3.36 7.26
CA ARG A 40 -5.95 -2.73 8.27
C ARG A 40 -4.78 -1.94 7.67
N SER A 41 -4.57 -2.06 6.38
CA SER A 41 -3.40 -1.53 5.69
C SER A 41 -3.61 -0.09 5.18
N ILE A 42 -4.85 0.36 4.99
CA ILE A 42 -5.10 1.69 4.41
C ILE A 42 -4.84 2.80 5.43
N LEU A 43 -3.93 3.72 5.09
CA LEU A 43 -3.76 5.00 5.75
C LEU A 43 -4.74 6.04 5.19
N ASN A 44 -5.38 6.79 6.08
CA ASN A 44 -6.23 7.95 5.76
C ASN A 44 -5.39 9.21 5.53
N GLN A 45 -5.97 10.14 4.77
CA GLN A 45 -5.63 11.57 4.82
C GLN A 45 -4.13 11.86 4.64
N VAL A 46 -3.48 11.10 3.75
CA VAL A 46 -2.09 11.33 3.39
C VAL A 46 -2.01 12.51 2.42
N ASP A 47 -1.61 13.67 2.94
CA ASP A 47 -1.40 14.90 2.15
C ASP A 47 0.03 14.99 1.61
N PHE A 48 0.49 13.90 0.99
CA PHE A 48 1.83 13.84 0.41
C PHE A 48 1.87 12.91 -0.80
N GLU A 49 2.87 13.14 -1.66
CA GLU A 49 3.01 12.37 -2.89
C GLU A 49 3.81 11.09 -2.65
N PHE A 50 3.26 9.96 -3.09
CA PHE A 50 4.00 8.70 -3.16
C PHE A 50 4.87 8.68 -4.42
N ILE A 51 6.15 8.39 -4.25
CA ILE A 51 7.14 8.26 -5.32
C ILE A 51 7.47 6.78 -5.47
N LEU A 52 7.19 6.21 -6.63
CA LEU A 52 7.55 4.82 -6.90
C LEU A 52 9.08 4.68 -6.99
N THR A 53 9.66 3.85 -6.12
CA THR A 53 11.11 3.64 -6.05
C THR A 53 11.55 2.30 -6.62
N ASP A 54 10.75 1.25 -6.42
CA ASP A 54 11.09 -0.09 -6.93
C ASP A 54 9.83 -0.92 -7.25
N LYS A 55 10.01 -1.97 -8.06
CA LYS A 55 8.98 -2.91 -8.48
C LYS A 55 9.54 -4.33 -8.48
N ALA A 56 8.91 -5.22 -7.73
CA ALA A 56 9.24 -6.64 -7.72
C ALA A 56 8.07 -7.49 -8.22
N LYS A 57 8.28 -8.28 -9.27
CA LYS A 57 7.31 -9.29 -9.71
C LYS A 57 7.54 -10.56 -8.89
N LYS A 58 6.60 -10.92 -8.00
CA LYS A 58 6.74 -12.11 -7.14
C LYS A 58 6.35 -13.40 -7.85
N ASN A 59 5.30 -13.34 -8.67
CA ASN A 59 4.88 -14.43 -9.54
C ASN A 59 4.10 -13.85 -10.75
N GLU A 60 3.50 -14.71 -11.57
CA GLU A 60 2.82 -14.28 -12.80
C GLU A 60 1.66 -13.31 -12.55
N GLY A 61 1.00 -13.40 -11.39
CA GLY A 61 -0.16 -12.59 -11.05
C GLY A 61 0.05 -11.61 -9.88
N LEU A 62 1.21 -11.59 -9.22
CA LEU A 62 1.45 -10.75 -8.04
C LEU A 62 2.65 -9.81 -8.25
N VAL A 63 2.40 -8.52 -8.09
CA VAL A 63 3.38 -7.45 -8.22
C VAL A 63 3.43 -6.66 -6.93
N GLU A 64 4.64 -6.45 -6.42
CA GLU A 64 4.92 -5.53 -5.32
C GLU A 64 5.52 -4.25 -5.86
N TYR A 65 5.06 -3.14 -5.30
CA TYR A 65 5.59 -1.80 -5.53
C TYR A 65 6.09 -1.23 -4.23
N TYR A 66 7.28 -0.64 -4.27
CA TYR A 66 7.86 0.10 -3.16
C TYR A 66 7.74 1.59 -3.46
N LEU A 67 7.24 2.35 -2.48
CA LEU A 67 7.01 3.77 -2.63
C LEU A 67 7.67 4.52 -1.47
N ASP A 68 8.32 5.63 -1.78
CA ASP A 68 8.79 6.59 -0.80
C ASP A 68 7.80 7.74 -0.68
N SER A 69 7.85 8.44 0.44
CA SER A 69 7.02 9.61 0.68
C SER A 69 7.79 10.70 1.45
N PRO A 70 7.40 11.98 1.29
CA PRO A 70 7.96 13.11 2.05
C PRO A 70 7.91 12.98 3.58
N ASP A 71 7.03 12.14 4.13
CA ASP A 71 6.97 11.85 5.57
C ASP A 71 8.17 11.03 6.08
N GLY A 72 9.11 10.67 5.18
CA GLY A 72 10.32 9.91 5.49
C GLY A 72 10.08 8.42 5.62
N CYS A 73 8.85 7.95 5.37
CA CYS A 73 8.47 6.57 5.56
C CYS A 73 8.37 5.83 4.22
N PRO A 74 8.91 4.61 4.13
CA PRO A 74 8.68 3.76 2.98
C PRO A 74 7.32 3.08 3.04
N TYR A 75 6.82 2.67 1.87
CA TYR A 75 5.51 2.07 1.66
C TYR A 75 5.60 0.89 0.71
N ARG A 76 4.67 -0.06 0.83
CA ARG A 76 4.53 -1.19 -0.08
C ARG A 76 3.10 -1.33 -0.56
N ALA A 77 2.88 -1.44 -1.86
CA ALA A 77 1.60 -1.84 -2.42
C ALA A 77 1.72 -3.21 -3.09
N GLU A 78 0.77 -4.11 -2.84
CA GLU A 78 0.63 -5.36 -3.56
C GLU A 78 -0.57 -5.28 -4.48
N VAL A 79 -0.37 -5.58 -5.77
CA VAL A 79 -1.46 -5.79 -6.72
C VAL A 79 -1.44 -7.21 -7.27
N ILE A 80 -2.62 -7.81 -7.33
CA ILE A 80 -2.84 -9.20 -7.73
C ILE A 80 -3.77 -9.28 -8.94
N PHE A 81 -3.50 -10.21 -9.86
CA PHE A 81 -4.34 -10.51 -11.00
C PHE A 81 -5.24 -11.71 -10.69
N ASP A 82 -6.56 -11.50 -10.76
CA ASP A 82 -7.59 -12.52 -10.65
C ASP A 82 -8.73 -12.22 -11.66
N GLY A 83 -8.46 -12.46 -12.94
CA GLY A 83 -9.34 -12.05 -14.06
C GLY A 83 -9.28 -10.54 -14.38
N LYS A 84 -9.00 -9.70 -13.38
CA LYS A 84 -8.53 -8.31 -13.50
C LYS A 84 -7.51 -8.00 -12.41
N TRP A 85 -6.82 -6.87 -12.53
CA TRP A 85 -5.90 -6.42 -11.48
C TRP A 85 -6.69 -5.82 -10.32
N TYR A 86 -6.28 -6.17 -9.10
CA TYR A 86 -6.81 -5.66 -7.84
C TYR A 86 -5.69 -5.22 -6.92
N LEU A 87 -5.99 -4.25 -6.07
CA LEU A 87 -5.21 -3.93 -4.90
C LEU A 87 -5.44 -5.03 -3.86
N LYS A 88 -4.35 -5.66 -3.43
CA LYS A 88 -4.35 -6.74 -2.43
C LYS A 88 -3.96 -6.21 -1.06
N SER A 89 -2.98 -5.31 -0.99
CA SER A 89 -2.60 -4.60 0.23
C SER A 89 -1.89 -3.29 -0.10
N PHE A 90 -1.90 -2.36 0.84
CA PHE A 90 -1.12 -1.13 0.78
C PHE A 90 -0.62 -0.86 2.19
N LEU A 91 0.67 -1.01 2.47
CA LEU A 91 1.23 -1.09 3.81
C LEU A 91 2.25 0.03 4.03
N PHE A 92 2.24 0.59 5.24
CA PHE A 92 3.34 1.38 5.77
C PHE A 92 4.51 0.46 6.12
N LEU A 93 5.68 0.68 5.51
CA LEU A 93 6.91 0.01 5.92
C LEU A 93 7.57 0.90 6.99
N CYS A 94 7.39 0.56 8.26
CA CYS A 94 8.17 1.23 9.30
C CYS A 94 9.67 0.98 9.05
N GLN A 95 10.49 2.04 9.02
CA GLN A 95 11.95 1.91 8.88
C GLN A 95 12.57 1.00 9.96
N GLY A 96 11.93 0.91 11.14
CA GLY A 96 12.35 0.04 12.23
C GLY A 96 12.08 -1.46 12.03
N CYS A 97 11.28 -1.88 11.04
CA CYS A 97 10.95 -3.29 10.86
C CYS A 97 11.52 -3.93 9.57
N PHE A 98 12.24 -3.15 8.73
CA PHE A 98 12.98 -3.69 7.58
C PHE A 98 14.45 -3.24 7.53
N GLY A 99 14.94 -2.53 8.54
CA GLY A 99 16.37 -2.27 8.72
C GLY A 99 16.98 -3.22 9.76
N ASN A 100 18.20 -3.68 9.53
CA ASN A 100 19.07 -4.28 10.55
C ASN A 100 19.46 -3.22 11.60
N TYR A 101 18.48 -2.71 12.34
CA TYR A 101 18.70 -1.78 13.44
C TYR A 101 18.34 -2.50 14.73
N GLU A 102 19.37 -2.82 15.52
CA GLU A 102 19.27 -3.50 16.83
C GLU A 102 18.46 -2.69 17.87
N GLU A 103 18.02 -1.47 17.53
CA GLU A 103 17.32 -0.54 18.41
C GLU A 103 15.84 -0.31 18.03
N CYS A 104 15.18 -1.26 17.36
CA CYS A 104 13.72 -1.18 17.17
C CYS A 104 12.97 -1.51 18.47
N ASN A 105 12.78 -0.48 19.31
CA ASN A 105 12.01 -0.57 20.57
C ASN A 105 10.48 -0.56 20.37
N VAL A 106 9.98 -0.74 19.14
CA VAL A 106 8.55 -0.56 18.80
C VAL A 106 7.87 -1.85 18.33
N CYS A 107 8.48 -2.61 17.41
CA CYS A 107 7.83 -3.77 16.78
C CYS A 107 8.53 -5.12 16.98
N GLY A 108 9.65 -5.18 17.70
CA GLY A 108 10.47 -6.39 17.79
C GLY A 108 10.83 -7.02 16.43
N GLY A 109 10.82 -6.23 15.34
CA GLY A 109 11.09 -6.68 13.97
C GLY A 109 9.91 -7.27 13.17
N SER A 110 8.65 -7.18 13.62
CA SER A 110 7.53 -7.88 12.94
C SER A 110 6.94 -7.16 11.71
N GLY A 111 7.21 -5.86 11.50
CA GLY A 111 6.56 -5.06 10.44
C GLY A 111 5.20 -4.50 10.84
N TRP A 112 4.67 -4.94 11.98
CA TRP A 112 3.46 -4.48 12.61
C TRP A 112 3.91 -3.76 13.86
N GLY A 113 3.71 -2.45 14.04
CA GLY A 113 3.94 -1.83 15.35
C GLY A 113 3.36 -2.76 16.44
N VAL A 114 4.19 -3.24 17.36
CA VAL A 114 3.82 -4.41 18.17
C VAL A 114 2.89 -3.97 19.30
N LEU A 115 1.78 -4.72 19.35
CA LEU A 115 0.83 -5.00 20.44
C LEU A 115 -0.08 -3.87 20.92
#